data_AF-A0A7X9B8K5-F1
#
_entry.id   AF-A0A7X9B8K5-F1
#
_cell.length_a   1.000
_cell.length_b   1.000
_cell.length_c   1.000
_cell.angle_alpha   90.00
_cell.angle_beta   90.00
_cell.angle_gamma   90.00
#
_symmetry.space_group_name_H-M   'P 1'
#
loop_
_entity.id
_entity.type
_entity.pdbx_description
1 polymer ?
#
loop_
_entity_poly.entity_id
_entity_poly.type
_entity_poly.pdbx_seq_one_letter_code
_entity_poly.pdbx_strand_id
1 'polypeptide(L)'
;MSQQVLHDGEGIYTSKDIEKNKTMAALSYLIFFLPLIVCPESKYAKFHANQALLLFIATIAGNIILGFIPLIGWMLVPVFGLAVLNLGVIGLVNGFGGKVKRLPLIGAFDILK
;
A
#
# COMPACT_ATOMS: atom_id res chain seq x y z
N MET A 1 -16.61 12.15 -22.21
CA MET A 1 -16.05 11.27 -21.15
C MET A 1 -15.08 12.12 -20.34
N SER A 2 -15.57 12.76 -19.28
CA SER A 2 -14.78 13.68 -18.47
C SER A 2 -13.66 12.93 -17.76
N GLN A 3 -12.42 13.37 -17.94
CA GLN A 3 -11.26 12.85 -17.22
C GLN A 3 -11.53 13.01 -15.72
N GLN A 4 -11.71 11.91 -14.99
CA GLN A 4 -11.71 11.96 -13.54
C GLN A 4 -10.26 12.13 -13.10
N VAL A 5 -9.87 13.38 -12.89
CA VAL A 5 -8.63 13.72 -12.21
C VAL A 5 -8.87 13.48 -10.74
N LEU A 6 -8.33 12.38 -10.21
CA LEU A 6 -8.33 12.15 -8.77
C LEU A 6 -7.20 12.99 -8.17
N HIS A 7 -7.53 13.75 -7.13
CA HIS A 7 -6.58 14.51 -6.32
C HIS A 7 -6.52 13.88 -4.93
N ASP A 8 -5.32 13.59 -4.44
CA ASP A 8 -5.07 13.19 -3.05
C ASP A 8 -4.15 14.19 -2.34
N GLY A 9 -4.40 15.49 -2.47
CA GLY A 9 -3.58 16.53 -1.84
C GLY A 9 -2.15 16.68 -2.40
N GLU A 10 -1.56 15.64 -3.03
CA GLU A 10 -0.17 15.65 -3.52
C GLU A 10 0.01 15.17 -4.98
N GLY A 11 -0.90 14.35 -5.54
CA GLY A 11 -0.80 13.83 -6.92
C GLY A 11 -1.97 14.17 -7.84
N ILE A 12 -1.67 14.44 -9.12
CA ILE A 12 -2.65 14.42 -10.23
C ILE A 12 -2.59 13.02 -10.86
N TYR A 13 -3.66 12.24 -10.74
CA TYR A 13 -3.77 10.92 -11.36
C TYR A 13 -4.72 10.99 -12.56
N THR A 14 -4.20 10.64 -13.74
CA THR A 14 -5.03 10.60 -14.94
C THR A 14 -5.69 9.23 -15.09
N SER A 15 -6.90 9.19 -15.64
CA SER A 15 -7.58 7.91 -15.91
C SER A 15 -6.74 6.98 -16.81
N LYS A 16 -5.93 7.54 -17.71
CA LYS A 16 -5.00 6.78 -18.56
C LYS A 16 -3.87 6.12 -17.76
N ASP A 17 -3.30 6.82 -16.78
CA ASP A 17 -2.27 6.27 -15.88
C ASP A 17 -2.85 5.14 -15.03
N ILE A 18 -4.04 5.36 -14.46
CA ILE A 18 -4.74 4.37 -13.63
C ILE A 18 -5.02 3.10 -14.43
N GLU A 19 -5.69 3.21 -15.59
CA GLU A 19 -6.08 2.04 -16.38
C GLU A 19 -4.87 1.23 -16.87
N LYS A 20 -3.77 1.92 -17.24
CA LYS A 20 -2.55 1.26 -17.70
C LYS A 20 -1.83 0.51 -16.57
N ASN A 21 -1.84 1.04 -15.35
CA ASN A 21 -0.93 0.58 -14.29
C ASN A 21 -1.61 -0.09 -13.09
N LYS A 22 -2.95 -0.20 -13.06
CA LYS A 22 -3.70 -0.80 -11.94
C LYS A 22 -3.30 -2.20 -11.52
N THR A 23 -2.91 -3.05 -12.46
CA THR A 23 -2.39 -4.38 -12.13
C THR A 23 -1.09 -4.29 -11.33
N MET A 24 -0.13 -3.47 -11.78
CA MET A 24 1.12 -3.29 -11.05
C MET A 24 0.88 -2.61 -9.70
N ALA A 25 0.02 -1.60 -9.66
CA ALA A 25 -0.38 -0.94 -8.42
C ALA A 25 -0.98 -1.92 -7.40
N ALA A 26 -1.81 -2.87 -7.82
CA ALA A 26 -2.35 -3.89 -6.93
C ALA A 26 -1.29 -4.90 -6.45
N LEU A 27 -0.41 -5.34 -7.36
CA LEU A 27 0.65 -6.29 -7.04
C LEU A 27 1.74 -5.71 -6.14
N SER A 28 1.79 -4.38 -5.95
CA SER A 28 2.67 -3.76 -4.96
C SER A 28 2.44 -4.30 -3.55
N TYR A 29 1.20 -4.68 -3.19
CA TYR A 29 0.88 -5.21 -1.86
C TYR A 29 1.37 -6.65 -1.64
N LEU A 30 1.85 -7.32 -2.69
CA LEU A 30 2.60 -8.57 -2.57
C LEU A 30 4.12 -8.28 -2.58
N ILE A 31 4.56 -7.36 -3.44
CA ILE A 31 5.97 -6.98 -3.59
C ILE A 31 6.07 -5.47 -3.83
N PHE A 32 6.36 -4.69 -2.78
CA PHE A 32 6.20 -3.22 -2.80
C PHE A 32 7.03 -2.50 -3.87
N PHE A 33 8.23 -3.01 -4.19
CA PHE A 33 9.14 -2.39 -5.16
C PHE A 33 8.84 -2.76 -6.61
N LEU A 34 7.91 -3.68 -6.86
CA LEU A 34 7.56 -4.13 -8.22
C LEU A 34 7.16 -2.96 -9.14
N PRO A 35 6.27 -2.03 -8.74
CA PRO A 35 5.88 -0.92 -9.61
C PRO A 35 7.03 0.07 -9.86
N LEU A 36 7.98 0.18 -8.92
CA LEU A 36 9.13 1.09 -9.04
C LEU A 36 10.08 0.66 -10.16
N ILE A 37 10.12 -0.63 -10.48
CA ILE A 37 10.95 -1.17 -11.56
C ILE A 37 10.16 -1.21 -12.86
N VAL A 38 8.91 -1.68 -12.82
CA VAL A 38 8.12 -1.98 -14.03
C VAL A 38 7.44 -0.74 -14.62
N CYS A 39 7.00 0.19 -13.77
CA CYS A 39 6.26 1.39 -14.19
C CYS A 39 6.71 2.64 -13.41
N PRO A 40 8.01 2.99 -13.42
CA PRO A 40 8.59 4.08 -12.61
C PRO A 40 7.99 5.47 -12.91
N GLU A 41 7.38 5.67 -14.06
CA GLU A 41 6.75 6.95 -14.44
C GLU A 41 5.29 7.07 -13.94
N SER A 42 4.70 6.00 -13.42
CA SER A 42 3.31 6.00 -12.97
C SER A 42 3.20 6.60 -11.56
N LYS A 43 2.56 7.77 -11.46
CA LYS A 43 2.22 8.36 -10.15
C LYS A 43 1.27 7.44 -9.39
N TYR A 44 0.29 6.86 -10.08
CA TYR A 44 -0.68 5.94 -9.49
C TYR A 44 -0.01 4.69 -8.91
N ALA A 45 0.89 4.06 -9.66
CA ALA A 45 1.56 2.86 -9.19
C ALA A 45 2.57 3.16 -8.07
N LYS A 46 3.25 4.31 -8.12
CA LYS A 46 4.14 4.79 -7.05
C LYS A 46 3.39 5.05 -5.74
N PHE A 47 2.19 5.60 -5.80
CA PHE A 47 1.33 5.76 -4.62
C PHE A 47 1.10 4.41 -3.92
N HIS A 48 0.68 3.39 -4.67
CA HIS A 48 0.45 2.06 -4.09
C HIS A 48 1.74 1.34 -3.69
N ALA A 49 2.86 1.60 -4.36
CA ALA A 49 4.18 1.14 -3.92
C ALA A 49 4.56 1.74 -2.56
N ASN A 50 4.30 3.03 -2.36
CA ASN A 50 4.56 3.72 -1.10
C ASN A 50 3.69 3.17 0.04
N GLN A 51 2.39 2.97 -0.20
CA GLN A 51 1.48 2.37 0.78
C GLN A 51 1.86 0.92 1.13
N ALA A 52 2.31 0.13 0.14
CA ALA A 52 2.80 -1.22 0.37
C ALA A 52 4.12 -1.24 1.14
N LEU A 53 5.03 -0.28 0.90
CA LEU A 53 6.25 -0.11 1.68
C LEU A 53 5.95 0.22 3.15
N LEU A 54 5.00 1.11 3.41
CA LEU A 54 4.56 1.43 4.78
C LEU A 54 3.96 0.21 5.48
N LEU A 55 3.15 -0.59 4.78
CA LEU A 55 2.62 -1.84 5.31
C LEU A 55 3.74 -2.84 5.64
N PHE A 56 4.75 -2.94 4.78
CA PHE A 56 5.92 -3.78 5.02
C PHE A 56 6.72 -3.33 6.24
N ILE A 57 7.02 -2.03 6.35
CA ILE A 57 7.72 -1.44 7.52
C ILE A 57 6.91 -1.69 8.81
N ALA A 58 5.60 -1.43 8.79
CA ALA A 58 4.73 -1.67 9.94
C ALA A 58 4.72 -3.14 10.35
N THR A 59 4.73 -4.06 9.36
CA THR A 59 4.79 -5.51 9.61
C THR A 59 6.07 -5.90 10.32
N ILE A 60 7.23 -5.42 9.86
CA ILE A 60 8.53 -5.69 10.48
C ILE A 60 8.57 -5.11 11.90
N ALA A 61 8.23 -3.83 12.05
CA ALA A 61 8.27 -3.14 13.33
C ALA A 61 7.35 -3.81 14.37
N GLY A 62 6.11 -4.14 13.98
CA GLY A 62 5.16 -4.81 14.86
C GLY A 62 5.62 -6.20 15.30
N ASN A 63 6.17 -7.01 14.40
CA ASN A 63 6.70 -8.33 14.77
C ASN A 63 7.90 -8.23 15.71
N ILE A 64 8.81 -7.27 15.49
CA ILE A 64 9.95 -7.04 16.39
C ILE A 64 9.45 -6.64 17.79
N ILE A 65 8.56 -5.65 17.88
CA ILE A 65 8.02 -5.14 19.15
C ILE A 65 7.28 -6.24 19.92
N LEU A 66 6.38 -6.97 19.26
CA LEU A 66 5.62 -8.05 19.89
C LEU A 66 6.50 -9.25 20.26
N GLY A 67 7.56 -9.52 19.50
CA GLY A 67 8.51 -10.60 19.77
C GLY A 67 9.28 -10.43 21.08
N PHE A 68 9.53 -9.18 21.49
CA PHE A 68 10.20 -8.86 22.76
C PHE A 68 9.30 -9.02 24.00
N ILE A 69 7.98 -9.17 23.82
CA ILE A 69 7.02 -9.29 24.93
C ILE A 69 6.61 -10.77 25.06
N PRO A 70 7.21 -11.54 25.98
CA PRO A 70 6.89 -12.96 26.13
C PRO A 70 5.44 -13.18 26.56
N LEU A 71 4.88 -14.33 26.19
CA LEU A 71 3.49 -14.74 26.43
C LEU A 71 2.44 -13.85 25.74
N ILE A 72 2.26 -12.60 26.19
CA ILE A 72 1.24 -11.68 25.67
C ILE A 72 1.55 -11.28 24.24
N GLY A 73 2.77 -10.83 23.95
CA GLY A 73 3.15 -10.43 22.61
C GLY A 73 2.99 -11.57 21.61
N TRP A 74 3.40 -12.78 21.99
CA TRP A 74 3.28 -13.98 21.15
C TRP A 74 1.81 -14.36 20.86
N MET A 75 0.92 -14.22 21.84
CA MET A 75 -0.53 -14.41 21.61
C MET A 75 -1.12 -13.35 20.67
N LEU A 76 -0.55 -12.14 20.64
CA LEU A 76 -1.02 -11.05 19.76
C LEU A 76 -0.45 -11.13 18.34
N VAL A 77 0.70 -11.78 18.11
CA VAL A 77 1.29 -11.96 16.77
C VAL A 77 0.29 -12.46 15.72
N PRO A 78 -0.50 -13.53 15.94
CA PRO A 78 -1.46 -13.98 14.92
C PRO A 78 -2.56 -12.95 14.65
N VAL A 79 -3.04 -12.24 15.68
CA VAL A 79 -4.07 -11.18 15.53
C VAL A 79 -3.51 -10.00 14.73
N PHE A 80 -2.28 -9.60 15.05
CA PHE A 80 -1.56 -8.57 14.31
C PHE A 80 -1.34 -8.99 12.84
N GLY A 81 -0.96 -10.24 12.59
CA GLY A 81 -0.82 -10.80 11.25
C GLY A 81 -2.12 -10.72 10.43
N LEU A 82 -3.27 -11.03 11.05
CA LEU A 82 -4.58 -10.87 10.40
C LEU A 82 -4.90 -9.40 10.12
N ALA A 83 -4.56 -8.48 11.02
CA ALA A 83 -4.77 -7.04 10.79
C ALA A 83 -3.92 -6.55 9.60
N VAL A 84 -2.64 -6.92 9.54
CA VAL A 84 -1.74 -6.62 8.41
C VAL A 84 -2.27 -7.22 7.11
N LEU A 85 -2.70 -8.48 7.12
CA LEU A 85 -3.27 -9.13 5.94
C LEU A 85 -4.52 -8.40 5.44
N ASN A 86 -5.42 -8.02 6.34
CA ASN A 86 -6.62 -7.24 5.99
C ASN A 86 -6.25 -5.91 5.33
N LEU A 87 -5.27 -5.18 5.85
CA LEU A 87 -4.76 -3.95 5.22
C LEU A 87 -4.16 -4.22 3.84
N GLY A 88 -3.41 -5.31 3.68
CA GLY A 88 -2.87 -5.74 2.38
C GLY A 88 -3.97 -6.02 1.35
N VAL A 89 -5.04 -6.73 1.74
CA VAL A 89 -6.19 -7.01 0.87
C VAL A 89 -6.93 -5.71 0.49
N ILE A 90 -7.16 -4.80 1.44
CA ILE A 90 -7.76 -3.49 1.16
C ILE A 90 -6.92 -2.72 0.14
N GLY A 91 -5.60 -2.72 0.33
CA GLY A 91 -4.65 -2.12 -0.60
C GLY A 91 -4.74 -2.71 -2.00
N LEU A 92 -4.69 -4.04 -2.10
CA LEU A 92 -4.77 -4.79 -3.35
C LEU A 92 -6.07 -4.52 -4.10
N VAL A 93 -7.21 -4.53 -3.41
CA VAL A 93 -8.53 -4.21 -3.98
C VAL A 93 -8.59 -2.75 -4.46
N ASN A 94 -8.01 -1.81 -3.71
CA ASN A 94 -7.93 -0.42 -4.14
C ASN A 94 -7.03 -0.25 -5.38
N GLY A 95 -5.90 -0.95 -5.43
CA GLY A 95 -4.99 -0.98 -6.57
C GLY A 95 -5.66 -1.51 -7.85
N PHE A 96 -6.36 -2.65 -7.76
CA PHE A 96 -7.10 -3.17 -8.92
C PHE A 96 -8.28 -2.29 -9.30
N GLY A 97 -8.92 -1.67 -8.31
CA GLY A 97 -10.09 -0.82 -8.48
C GLY A 97 -9.80 0.60 -8.93
N GLY A 98 -8.54 0.97 -9.20
CA GLY A 98 -8.17 2.32 -9.63
C GLY A 98 -8.35 3.40 -8.56
N LYS A 99 -8.35 3.01 -7.27
CA LYS A 99 -8.65 3.90 -6.14
C LYS A 99 -7.39 4.36 -5.44
N VAL A 100 -7.15 5.66 -5.44
CA VAL A 100 -6.11 6.30 -4.65
C VAL A 100 -6.62 6.52 -3.22
N LYS A 101 -6.48 5.49 -2.38
CA LYS A 101 -6.90 5.52 -0.97
C LYS A 101 -5.77 5.05 -0.07
N ARG A 102 -5.39 5.90 0.88
CA ARG A 102 -4.40 5.57 1.91
C ARG A 102 -4.91 4.42 2.76
N LEU A 103 -4.00 3.55 3.18
CA LEU A 103 -4.33 2.53 4.18
C LEU A 103 -4.65 3.21 5.52
N PRO A 104 -5.69 2.75 6.24
CA PRO A 104 -5.97 3.28 7.56
C PRO A 104 -4.80 3.01 8.51
N LEU A 105 -4.61 3.90 9.49
CA LEU A 105 -3.58 3.87 10.54
C LEU A 105 -2.12 4.08 10.08
N ILE A 106 -1.72 3.52 8.93
CA ILE A 106 -0.31 3.50 8.50
C ILE A 106 -0.03 4.31 7.22
N GLY A 107 -1.08 4.71 6.50
CA GLY A 107 -0.95 5.26 5.15
C GLY A 107 -0.59 6.74 5.06
N ALA A 108 -0.45 7.45 6.19
CA ALA A 108 -0.40 8.92 6.22
C ALA A 108 0.91 9.56 5.69
N PHE A 109 1.89 8.76 5.28
CA PHE A 109 3.22 9.25 4.90
C PHE A 109 3.55 8.95 3.43
N ASP A 110 4.45 9.74 2.85
CA ASP A 110 5.06 9.50 1.54
C ASP A 110 6.59 9.42 1.64
N ILE A 111 7.10 8.19 1.53
CA ILE A 111 8.53 7.86 1.57
C ILE A 111 9.10 7.86 0.15
N LEU A 112 8.32 7.39 -0.82
CA LEU A 112 8.71 7.31 -2.22
C LEU A 112 8.23 8.57 -2.96
N LYS A 113 9.17 9.25 -3.66
CA LYS A 113 8.92 10.46 -4.46
C LYS A 113 8.84 10.15 -5.96
#